data_AF-A0A7R9CA38-F1
#
_entry.id   AF-A0A7R9CA38-F1
#
_cell.length_a   1.000
_cell.length_b   1.000
_cell.length_c   1.000
_cell.angle_alpha   90.00
_cell.angle_beta   90.00
_cell.angle_gamma   90.00
#
_symmetry.space_group_name_H-M   'P 1'
#
loop_
_entity.id
_entity.type
_entity.pdbx_description
1 polymer ?
#
loop_
_entity_poly.entity_id
_entity_poly.type
_entity_poly.pdbx_seq_one_letter_code
_entity_poly.pdbx_strand_id
1 'polypeptide(L)'
;MKIKKFDYVEFLITEYKGKQIQKTFPKEEIKLYLGYDLFDEKVTNFLIGQEFSSNKVLEYIDPEDKKNRIEIKLLKHSKTPERFVNLIIELKYLTSQIQDRETTIAKLEQKLNEATTKYNKMEQDFKSQVELMQNKAQQTINEHTKKNDSHMATIINEERKFALQKFLENLINPLNVFETALRAAENSQIKEVATYAKGFEMLYNQIEDVIFNVGVSKIIPKIGDPFDPNIHQIYETIESDHPKDSIIEIKNIGYKLYDRTIRPALVVVAK
;
A
#
# COMPACT_ATOMS: atom_id res chain seq x y z
N MET A 1 84.32 4.82 11.82
CA MET A 1 83.32 4.58 10.76
C MET A 1 82.01 5.20 11.21
N LYS A 2 81.27 5.91 10.35
CA LYS A 2 79.99 6.52 10.74
C LYS A 2 78.88 5.47 10.76
N ILE A 3 78.09 5.46 11.84
CA ILE A 3 76.90 4.64 11.98
C ILE A 3 75.83 5.19 11.04
N LYS A 4 75.25 4.35 10.18
CA LYS A 4 74.17 4.73 9.27
C LYS A 4 72.83 4.16 9.73
N LYS A 5 71.74 4.72 9.20
CA LYS A 5 70.41 4.16 9.36
C LYS A 5 70.40 2.73 8.80
N PHE A 6 69.74 1.83 9.51
CA PHE A 6 69.65 0.38 9.29
C PHE A 6 70.92 -0.41 9.55
N ASP A 7 72.00 0.21 10.06
CA ASP A 7 73.16 -0.55 10.56
C ASP A 7 72.82 -1.29 11.85
N TYR A 8 73.43 -2.45 12.04
CA TYR A 8 73.35 -3.20 13.28
C TYR A 8 74.30 -2.60 14.32
N VAL A 9 73.78 -2.33 15.50
CA VAL A 9 74.56 -1.82 16.63
C VAL A 9 74.25 -2.60 17.90
N GLU A 10 75.30 -2.78 18.70
CA GLU A 10 75.19 -3.29 20.07
C GLU A 10 75.66 -2.18 21.01
N PHE A 11 74.84 -1.79 21.97
CA PHE A 11 75.19 -0.74 22.92
C PHE A 11 74.53 -0.94 24.28
N LEU A 12 75.07 -0.28 25.30
CA LEU A 12 74.51 -0.21 26.65
C LEU A 12 74.05 1.22 26.92
N ILE A 13 72.91 1.36 27.58
CA ILE A 13 72.37 2.67 28.00
C ILE A 13 72.39 2.78 29.52
N THR A 14 72.89 3.91 30.01
CA THR A 14 72.78 4.31 31.41
C THR A 14 72.13 5.69 31.50
N GLU A 15 70.99 5.81 32.17
CA GLU A 15 70.31 7.09 32.37
C GLU A 15 70.67 7.70 33.73
N TYR A 16 70.94 9.00 33.74
CA TYR A 16 71.18 9.78 34.94
C TYR A 16 70.25 10.98 35.01
N LYS A 17 69.85 11.33 36.24
CA LYS A 17 69.11 12.55 36.57
C LYS A 17 69.95 13.36 37.56
N GLY A 18 70.58 14.44 37.07
CA GLY A 18 71.62 15.15 37.83
C GLY A 18 72.88 14.29 38.04
N LYS A 19 73.39 14.18 39.28
CA LYS A 19 74.58 13.36 39.62
C LYS A 19 74.24 11.91 40.02
N GLN A 20 72.96 11.53 40.08
CA GLN A 20 72.51 10.20 40.50
C GLN A 20 72.05 9.36 39.31
N ILE A 21 72.42 8.07 39.29
CA ILE A 21 71.94 7.09 38.31
C ILE A 21 70.47 6.85 38.59
N GLN A 22 69.61 7.12 37.61
CA GLN A 22 68.16 7.02 37.79
C GLN A 22 67.62 5.65 37.36
N LYS A 23 68.20 5.09 36.29
CA LYS A 23 67.85 3.76 35.79
C LYS A 23 69.01 3.23 34.95
N THR A 24 69.53 2.06 35.34
CA THR A 24 70.29 1.23 34.40
C THR A 24 69.24 0.30 33.80
N PHE A 25 68.97 0.41 32.50
CA PHE A 25 68.26 -0.66 31.80
C PHE A 25 69.01 -1.97 32.07
N PRO A 26 68.34 -3.13 32.20
CA PRO A 26 68.99 -4.36 32.66
C PRO A 26 70.31 -4.58 31.92
N LYS A 27 71.30 -5.20 32.58
CA LYS A 27 72.68 -5.47 32.11
C LYS A 27 72.78 -6.30 30.81
N GLU A 28 71.76 -6.28 29.98
CA GLU A 28 71.64 -6.92 28.69
C GLU A 28 71.99 -5.89 27.62
N GLU A 29 72.97 -6.25 26.79
CA GLU A 29 73.37 -5.49 25.63
C GLU A 29 72.15 -5.29 24.71
N ILE A 30 71.82 -4.04 24.38
CA ILE A 30 70.76 -3.75 23.42
C ILE A 30 71.32 -4.04 22.02
N LYS A 31 70.68 -4.96 21.29
CA LYS A 31 71.08 -5.41 19.95
C LYS A 31 69.96 -5.13 18.98
N LEU A 32 70.18 -4.21 18.03
CA LEU A 32 69.15 -3.80 17.08
C LEU A 32 69.72 -3.24 15.78
N TYR A 33 68.86 -3.20 14.76
CA TYR A 33 69.06 -2.46 13.52
C TYR A 33 68.45 -1.07 13.62
N LEU A 34 69.29 -0.03 13.56
CA LEU A 34 68.87 1.35 13.80
C LEU A 34 67.79 1.82 12.81
N GLY A 35 66.61 2.18 13.31
CA GLY A 35 65.51 2.67 12.48
C GLY A 35 64.77 1.58 11.69
N TYR A 36 65.08 0.29 11.90
CA TYR A 36 64.22 -0.83 11.53
C TYR A 36 63.47 -1.36 12.74
N ASP A 37 64.19 -1.75 13.79
CA ASP A 37 63.60 -2.25 15.03
C ASP A 37 62.99 -1.12 15.86
N LEU A 38 61.93 -1.45 16.61
CA LEU A 38 61.24 -0.51 17.49
C LEU A 38 62.11 -0.19 18.72
N PHE A 39 62.59 1.05 18.78
CA PHE A 39 63.35 1.62 19.89
C PHE A 39 63.07 3.13 20.01
N ASP A 40 63.55 3.77 21.08
CA ASP A 40 63.41 5.21 21.27
C ASP A 40 63.93 6.00 20.06
N GLU A 41 63.06 6.80 19.44
CA GLU A 41 63.39 7.55 18.22
C GLU A 41 64.46 8.62 18.46
N LYS A 42 64.49 9.24 19.65
CA LYS A 42 65.48 10.26 19.99
C LYS A 42 66.87 9.64 20.04
N VAL A 43 67.00 8.49 20.72
CA VAL A 43 68.26 7.75 20.81
C VAL A 43 68.68 7.19 19.45
N THR A 44 67.73 6.64 18.69
CA THR A 44 67.99 6.10 17.35
C THR A 44 68.52 7.18 16.41
N ASN A 45 67.89 8.35 16.39
CA ASN A 45 68.31 9.48 15.56
C ASN A 45 69.64 10.07 16.02
N PHE A 46 69.92 10.10 17.32
CA PHE A 46 71.20 10.58 17.86
C PHE A 46 72.38 9.69 17.45
N LEU A 47 72.18 8.36 17.42
CA LEU A 47 73.23 7.40 17.04
C LEU A 47 73.57 7.44 15.55
N ILE A 48 72.61 7.78 14.69
CA ILE A 48 72.82 7.90 13.24
C ILE A 48 73.75 9.10 12.95
N GLY A 49 74.83 8.86 12.22
CA GLY A 49 75.83 9.86 11.86
C GLY A 49 77.02 9.97 12.84
N GLN A 50 76.91 9.36 14.03
CA GLN A 50 78.00 9.31 15.01
C GLN A 50 79.15 8.42 14.54
N GLU A 51 80.36 8.77 14.95
CA GLU A 51 81.53 7.93 14.70
C GLU A 51 81.61 6.81 15.74
N PHE A 52 81.54 5.57 15.24
CA PHE A 52 81.75 4.38 16.04
C PHE A 52 83.21 4.24 16.45
N SER A 53 83.43 4.00 17.73
CA SER A 53 84.67 3.47 18.30
C SER A 53 84.31 2.52 19.42
N SER A 54 84.94 1.35 19.48
CA SER A 54 84.59 0.32 20.47
C SER A 54 84.79 0.85 21.89
N ASN A 55 83.83 0.58 22.77
CA ASN A 55 83.75 1.07 24.15
C ASN A 55 83.66 2.59 24.32
N LYS A 56 83.43 3.36 23.24
CA LYS A 56 83.18 4.80 23.32
C LYS A 56 81.85 5.05 24.01
N VAL A 57 81.86 5.96 24.98
CA VAL A 57 80.66 6.46 25.64
C VAL A 57 80.25 7.76 24.96
N LEU A 58 79.02 7.80 24.46
CA LEU A 58 78.40 9.00 23.92
C LEU A 58 77.39 9.52 24.94
N GLU A 59 77.46 10.81 25.23
CA GLU A 59 76.50 11.47 26.11
C GLU A 59 75.42 12.14 25.25
N TYR A 60 74.19 11.67 25.41
CA TYR A 60 73.01 12.32 24.89
C TYR A 60 72.32 13.11 26.01
N ILE A 61 72.08 14.40 25.78
CA ILE A 61 71.33 15.25 26.69
C ILE A 61 70.04 15.62 25.96
N ASP A 62 68.88 15.32 26.55
CA ASP A 62 67.60 15.67 25.96
C ASP A 62 67.48 17.20 25.86
N PRO A 63 67.24 17.78 24.67
CA PRO A 63 67.08 19.22 24.49
C PRO A 63 65.93 19.83 25.30
N GLU A 64 64.88 19.06 25.58
CA GLU A 64 63.68 19.53 26.31
C GLU A 64 63.82 19.40 27.84
N ASP A 65 64.56 18.41 28.33
CA ASP A 65 64.83 18.20 29.76
C ASP A 65 66.33 18.09 30.04
N LYS A 66 66.98 19.27 30.17
CA LYS A 66 68.44 19.43 30.38
C LYS A 66 68.97 18.76 31.66
N LYS A 67 68.11 18.19 32.51
CA LYS A 67 68.52 17.48 33.74
C LYS A 67 68.74 15.98 33.53
N ASN A 68 68.22 15.42 32.43
CA ASN A 68 68.39 14.00 32.10
C ASN A 68 69.52 13.84 31.08
N ARG A 69 70.52 13.04 31.45
CA ARG A 69 71.62 12.65 30.55
C ARG A 69 71.60 11.15 30.37
N ILE A 70 71.82 10.72 29.13
CA ILE A 70 71.85 9.32 28.72
C ILE A 70 73.26 9.03 28.23
N GLU A 71 73.97 8.13 28.91
CA GLU A 71 75.24 7.60 28.45
C GLU A 71 74.99 6.35 27.62
N ILE A 72 75.47 6.37 26.38
CA ILE A 72 75.37 5.26 25.43
C ILE A 72 76.76 4.73 25.17
N LYS A 73 77.06 3.53 25.67
CA LYS A 73 78.32 2.84 25.43
C LYS A 73 78.21 1.94 24.22
N LEU A 74 78.93 2.25 23.16
CA LEU A 74 78.95 1.47 21.92
C LEU A 74 79.84 0.22 22.06
N LEU A 75 79.28 -0.97 21.84
CA LEU A 75 79.99 -2.24 21.93
C LEU A 75 80.41 -2.74 20.55
N LYS A 76 79.47 -2.80 19.61
CA LYS A 76 79.68 -3.36 18.25
C LYS A 76 78.90 -2.57 17.20
N HIS A 77 79.45 -2.49 16.00
CA HIS A 77 78.81 -1.91 14.81
C HIS A 77 79.09 -2.81 13.61
N SER A 78 78.03 -3.13 12.85
CA SER A 78 78.12 -3.84 11.58
C SER A 78 77.32 -3.08 10.53
N LYS A 79 77.96 -2.75 9.41
CA LYS A 79 77.31 -2.04 8.32
C LYS A 79 76.39 -2.97 7.56
N THR A 80 75.15 -2.54 7.35
CA THR A 80 74.19 -3.30 6.55
C THR A 80 74.50 -3.10 5.05
N PRO A 81 74.57 -4.18 4.25
CA PRO A 81 74.81 -4.03 2.81
C PRO A 81 73.67 -3.25 2.14
N GLU A 82 74.02 -2.43 1.15
CA GLU A 82 73.10 -1.46 0.53
C GLU A 82 71.87 -2.12 -0.12
N ARG A 83 72.01 -3.32 -0.68
CA ARG A 83 70.89 -4.11 -1.21
C ARG A 83 69.81 -4.39 -0.16
N PHE A 84 70.21 -4.69 1.07
CA PHE A 84 69.27 -4.95 2.17
C PHE A 84 68.62 -3.65 2.67
N VAL A 85 69.37 -2.54 2.68
CA VAL A 85 68.83 -1.22 3.02
C VAL A 85 67.71 -0.82 2.04
N ASN A 86 67.93 -0.98 0.74
CA ASN A 86 66.92 -0.67 -0.27
C ASN A 86 65.67 -1.56 -0.14
N LEU A 87 65.87 -2.86 0.12
CA LEU A 87 64.77 -3.79 0.35
C LEU A 87 63.95 -3.41 1.59
N ILE A 88 64.59 -3.00 2.69
CA ILE A 88 63.90 -2.56 3.91
C ILE A 88 63.03 -1.32 3.62
N ILE A 89 63.52 -0.37 2.82
CA ILE A 89 62.77 0.83 2.45
C ILE A 89 61.55 0.45 1.60
N GLU A 90 61.73 -0.41 0.60
CA GLU A 90 60.65 -0.88 -0.27
C GLU A 90 59.59 -1.66 0.51
N LEU A 91 60.00 -2.56 1.41
CA LEU A 91 59.09 -3.29 2.29
C LEU A 91 58.28 -2.35 3.19
N LYS A 92 58.92 -1.37 3.83
CA LYS A 92 58.21 -0.36 4.65
C LYS A 92 57.18 0.42 3.84
N TYR A 93 57.55 0.83 2.62
CA TYR A 93 56.64 1.52 1.72
C TYR A 93 55.45 0.65 1.32
N LEU A 94 55.70 -0.61 0.95
CA LEU A 94 54.65 -1.54 0.56
C LEU A 94 53.71 -1.87 1.74
N THR A 95 54.24 -2.05 2.95
CA THR A 95 53.43 -2.24 4.16
C THR A 95 52.51 -1.06 4.43
N SER A 96 53.00 0.18 4.28
CA SER A 96 52.17 1.38 4.42
C SER A 96 51.02 1.39 3.40
N GLN A 97 51.30 1.04 2.13
CA GLN A 97 50.25 0.96 1.11
C GLN A 97 49.22 -0.13 1.39
N ILE A 98 49.66 -1.28 1.91
CA ILE A 98 48.75 -2.37 2.30
C ILE A 98 47.80 -1.87 3.40
N GLN A 99 48.34 -1.21 4.42
CA GLN A 99 47.54 -0.64 5.50
C GLN A 99 46.50 0.38 4.98
N ASP A 100 46.89 1.27 4.07
CA ASP A 100 45.95 2.24 3.47
C ASP A 100 44.84 1.55 2.66
N ARG A 101 45.18 0.49 1.91
CA ARG A 101 44.21 -0.31 1.17
C ARG A 101 43.26 -1.06 2.09
N GLU A 102 43.76 -1.65 3.17
CA GLU A 102 42.95 -2.33 4.19
C GLU A 102 41.93 -1.36 4.81
N THR A 103 42.35 -0.14 5.16
CA THR A 103 41.40 0.87 5.67
C THR A 103 40.35 1.29 4.64
N THR A 104 40.72 1.31 3.35
CA THR A 104 39.80 1.63 2.26
C THR A 104 38.79 0.51 2.04
N ILE A 105 39.24 -0.75 2.07
CA ILE A 105 38.39 -1.94 1.98
C ILE A 105 37.37 -1.93 3.12
N ALA A 106 37.81 -1.73 4.37
CA ALA A 106 36.91 -1.65 5.52
C ALA A 106 35.83 -0.56 5.36
N LYS A 107 36.18 0.62 4.84
CA LYS A 107 35.22 1.69 4.56
C LYS A 107 34.22 1.31 3.45
N LEU A 108 34.67 0.61 2.42
CA LEU A 108 33.82 0.16 1.32
C LEU A 108 32.85 -0.94 1.78
N GLU A 109 33.33 -1.88 2.59
CA GLU A 109 32.50 -2.94 3.19
C GLU A 109 31.40 -2.37 4.07
N GLN A 110 31.72 -1.35 4.89
CA GLN A 110 30.72 -0.65 5.69
C GLN A 110 29.63 -0.01 4.80
N LYS A 111 30.04 0.76 3.79
CA LYS A 111 29.09 1.39 2.85
C LYS A 111 28.23 0.37 2.10
N LEU A 112 28.83 -0.76 1.72
CA LEU A 112 28.11 -1.85 1.05
C LEU A 112 27.05 -2.45 1.97
N ASN A 113 27.38 -2.67 3.24
CA ASN A 113 26.42 -3.20 4.22
C ASN A 113 25.27 -2.22 4.49
N GLU A 114 25.58 -0.93 4.64
CA GLU A 114 24.57 0.13 4.79
C GLU A 114 23.63 0.21 3.57
N ALA A 115 24.19 0.18 2.36
CA ALA A 115 23.42 0.18 1.11
C ALA A 115 22.54 -1.08 0.98
N THR A 116 23.08 -2.25 1.32
CA THR A 116 22.35 -3.54 1.28
C THR A 116 21.19 -3.55 2.26
N THR A 117 21.41 -3.06 3.48
CA THR A 117 20.37 -2.95 4.51
C THR A 117 19.25 -2.02 4.07
N LYS A 118 19.60 -0.87 3.48
CA LYS A 118 18.63 0.09 2.94
C LYS A 118 17.83 -0.50 1.78
N TYR A 119 18.49 -1.22 0.87
CA TYR A 119 17.84 -1.89 -0.26
C TYR A 119 16.83 -2.93 0.23
N ASN A 120 17.22 -3.82 1.14
CA ASN A 120 16.33 -4.85 1.67
C ASN A 120 15.10 -4.27 2.36
N LYS A 121 15.28 -3.18 3.12
CA LYS A 121 14.15 -2.47 3.75
C LYS A 121 13.19 -1.90 2.71
N MET A 122 13.73 -1.24 1.68
CA MET A 122 12.92 -0.66 0.61
C MET A 122 12.18 -1.74 -0.21
N GLU A 123 12.82 -2.89 -0.44
CA GLU A 123 12.20 -4.04 -1.10
C GLU A 123 11.04 -4.62 -0.27
N GLN A 124 11.22 -4.75 1.04
CA GLN A 124 10.15 -5.21 1.95
C GLN A 124 8.98 -4.22 1.98
N ASP A 125 9.26 -2.92 2.15
CA ASP A 125 8.23 -1.87 2.16
C ASP A 125 7.44 -1.86 0.84
N PHE A 126 8.13 -2.02 -0.29
CA PHE A 126 7.49 -2.12 -1.61
C PHE A 126 6.60 -3.35 -1.74
N LYS A 127 7.08 -4.53 -1.31
CA LYS A 127 6.29 -5.78 -1.32
C LYS A 127 5.02 -5.63 -0.47
N SER A 128 5.12 -5.06 0.73
CA SER A 128 3.97 -4.83 1.60
C SER A 128 2.96 -3.85 0.99
N GLN A 129 3.43 -2.78 0.33
CA GLN A 129 2.53 -1.84 -0.36
C GLN A 129 1.79 -2.50 -1.53
N VAL A 130 2.48 -3.31 -2.33
CA VAL A 130 1.86 -4.05 -3.43
C VAL A 130 0.79 -5.01 -2.92
N GLU A 131 1.08 -5.76 -1.86
CA GLU A 131 0.11 -6.69 -1.25
C GLU A 131 -1.12 -5.95 -0.71
N LEU A 132 -0.93 -4.82 -0.01
CA LEU A 132 -2.02 -3.98 0.46
C LEU A 132 -2.88 -3.44 -0.70
N MET A 133 -2.24 -2.98 -1.78
CA MET A 133 -2.94 -2.51 -2.98
C MET A 133 -3.75 -3.62 -3.65
N GLN A 134 -3.18 -4.82 -3.79
CA GLN A 134 -3.85 -5.98 -4.35
C GLN A 134 -5.07 -6.39 -3.51
N ASN A 135 -4.91 -6.47 -2.19
CA ASN A 135 -5.99 -6.81 -1.27
C ASN A 135 -7.13 -5.77 -1.33
N LYS A 136 -6.80 -4.48 -1.36
CA LYS A 136 -7.79 -3.40 -1.48
C LYS A 136 -8.52 -3.44 -2.83
N ALA A 137 -7.80 -3.69 -3.92
CA ALA A 137 -8.38 -3.84 -5.24
C ALA A 137 -9.36 -5.04 -5.28
N GLN A 138 -8.97 -6.18 -4.71
CA GLN A 138 -9.83 -7.37 -4.65
C GLN A 138 -11.08 -7.14 -3.81
N GLN A 139 -10.95 -6.46 -2.66
CA GLN A 139 -12.10 -6.08 -1.83
C GLN A 139 -13.07 -5.18 -2.60
N THR A 140 -12.54 -4.16 -3.27
CA THR A 140 -13.32 -3.22 -4.08
C THR A 140 -14.07 -3.94 -5.20
N ILE A 141 -13.40 -4.84 -5.94
CA ILE A 141 -14.03 -5.68 -6.97
C ILE A 141 -15.16 -6.52 -6.36
N ASN A 142 -14.91 -7.20 -5.24
CA ASN A 142 -15.91 -8.05 -4.58
C ASN A 142 -17.13 -7.26 -4.07
N GLU A 143 -16.94 -6.03 -3.59
CA GLU A 143 -18.02 -5.15 -3.18
C GLU A 143 -18.87 -4.69 -4.37
N HIS A 144 -18.20 -4.26 -5.45
CA HIS A 144 -18.88 -3.85 -6.68
C HIS A 144 -19.65 -4.99 -7.33
N THR A 145 -19.08 -6.20 -7.40
CA THR A 145 -19.78 -7.38 -7.95
C THR A 145 -20.99 -7.72 -7.10
N LYS A 146 -20.86 -7.84 -5.77
CA LYS A 146 -22.00 -8.12 -4.89
C LYS A 146 -23.13 -7.09 -5.02
N LYS A 147 -22.77 -5.80 -5.09
CA LYS A 147 -23.76 -4.72 -5.26
C LYS A 147 -24.44 -4.82 -6.61
N ASN A 148 -23.68 -5.07 -7.68
CA ASN A 148 -24.21 -5.23 -9.02
C ASN A 148 -25.12 -6.45 -9.12
N ASP A 149 -24.70 -7.60 -8.58
CA ASP A 149 -25.48 -8.84 -8.58
C ASP A 149 -26.80 -8.66 -7.83
N SER A 150 -26.77 -8.01 -6.67
CA SER A 150 -27.98 -7.70 -5.89
C SER A 150 -28.92 -6.74 -6.64
N HIS A 151 -28.36 -5.74 -7.32
CA HIS A 151 -29.14 -4.81 -8.12
C HIS A 151 -29.76 -5.50 -9.35
N MET A 152 -28.99 -6.31 -10.07
CA MET A 152 -29.46 -7.09 -11.21
C MET A 152 -30.52 -8.10 -10.80
N ALA A 153 -30.37 -8.77 -9.65
CA ALA A 153 -31.39 -9.66 -9.11
C ALA A 153 -32.70 -8.92 -8.83
N THR A 154 -32.63 -7.69 -8.33
CA THR A 154 -33.81 -6.85 -8.10
C THR A 154 -34.49 -6.49 -9.41
N ILE A 155 -33.73 -6.01 -10.41
CA ILE A 155 -34.26 -5.67 -11.74
C ILE A 155 -34.91 -6.89 -12.39
N ILE A 156 -34.24 -8.05 -12.38
CA ILE A 156 -34.78 -9.29 -12.97
C ILE A 156 -36.08 -9.70 -12.28
N ASN A 157 -36.16 -9.58 -10.95
CA ASN A 157 -37.38 -9.90 -10.22
C ASN A 157 -38.52 -8.93 -10.54
N GLU A 158 -38.25 -7.63 -10.68
CA GLU A 158 -39.22 -6.63 -11.10
C GLU A 158 -39.70 -6.88 -12.55
N GLU A 159 -38.76 -7.10 -13.49
CA GLU A 159 -39.09 -7.43 -14.87
C GLU A 159 -39.94 -8.71 -14.97
N ARG A 160 -39.64 -9.74 -14.17
CA ARG A 160 -40.45 -10.96 -14.08
C ARG A 160 -41.84 -10.68 -13.51
N LYS A 161 -41.94 -9.88 -12.44
CA LYS A 161 -43.22 -9.51 -11.81
C LYS A 161 -44.13 -8.76 -12.79
N PHE A 162 -43.56 -7.92 -13.66
CA PHE A 162 -44.30 -7.09 -14.61
C PHE A 162 -44.19 -7.54 -16.08
N ALA A 163 -43.68 -8.75 -16.35
CA ALA A 163 -43.47 -9.26 -17.71
C ALA A 163 -44.75 -9.27 -18.57
N LEU A 164 -45.89 -9.56 -17.95
CA LEU A 164 -47.20 -9.63 -18.61
C LEU A 164 -47.92 -8.28 -18.69
N GLN A 165 -47.33 -7.19 -18.18
CA GLN A 165 -47.99 -5.88 -18.10
C GLN A 165 -48.54 -5.43 -19.46
N LYS A 166 -47.69 -5.40 -20.50
CA LYS A 166 -48.08 -4.94 -21.84
C LYS A 166 -49.15 -5.82 -22.47
N PHE A 167 -49.14 -7.12 -22.18
CA PHE A 167 -50.18 -8.03 -22.66
C PHE A 167 -51.52 -7.72 -21.97
N LEU A 168 -51.51 -7.56 -20.65
CA LEU A 168 -52.70 -7.24 -19.87
C LEU A 168 -53.30 -5.88 -20.23
N GLU A 169 -52.47 -4.85 -20.45
CA GLU A 169 -52.91 -3.53 -20.93
C GLU A 169 -53.70 -3.63 -22.24
N ASN A 170 -53.21 -4.44 -23.19
CA ASN A 170 -53.90 -4.66 -24.46
C ASN A 170 -55.14 -5.55 -24.33
N LEU A 171 -55.17 -6.47 -23.36
CA LEU A 171 -56.31 -7.37 -23.10
C LEU A 171 -57.46 -6.66 -22.38
N ILE A 172 -57.18 -5.67 -21.53
CA ILE A 172 -58.21 -4.94 -20.78
C ILE A 172 -59.16 -4.16 -21.68
N ASN A 173 -58.65 -3.56 -22.76
CA ASN A 173 -59.48 -2.79 -23.71
C ASN A 173 -60.63 -3.62 -24.30
N PRO A 174 -60.39 -4.78 -24.95
CA PRO A 174 -61.46 -5.62 -25.46
C PRO A 174 -62.32 -6.22 -24.35
N LEU A 175 -61.76 -6.53 -23.16
CA LEU A 175 -62.56 -6.99 -22.02
C LEU A 175 -63.58 -5.94 -21.58
N ASN A 176 -63.20 -4.67 -21.53
CA ASN A 176 -64.13 -3.59 -21.17
C ASN A 176 -65.24 -3.39 -22.23
N VAL A 177 -64.89 -3.48 -23.52
CA VAL A 177 -65.88 -3.44 -24.59
C VAL A 177 -66.83 -4.63 -24.49
N PHE A 178 -66.31 -5.81 -24.14
CA PHE A 178 -67.11 -7.01 -23.93
C PHE A 178 -68.03 -6.87 -22.70
N GLU A 179 -67.55 -6.34 -21.58
CA GLU A 179 -68.38 -6.01 -20.41
C GLU A 179 -69.51 -5.05 -20.78
N THR A 180 -69.21 -3.99 -21.53
CA THR A 180 -70.20 -3.03 -22.01
C THR A 180 -71.25 -3.69 -22.91
N ALA A 181 -70.83 -4.56 -23.82
CA ALA A 181 -71.72 -5.31 -24.70
C ALA A 181 -72.61 -6.29 -23.92
N LEU A 182 -72.07 -6.95 -22.88
CA LEU A 182 -72.84 -7.83 -22.00
C LEU A 182 -73.92 -7.08 -21.23
N ARG A 183 -73.57 -5.93 -20.62
CA ARG A 183 -74.55 -5.06 -19.95
C ARG A 183 -75.65 -4.58 -20.89
N ALA A 184 -75.32 -4.28 -22.15
CA ALA A 184 -76.33 -3.90 -23.15
C ALA A 184 -77.23 -5.08 -23.54
N ALA A 185 -76.67 -6.28 -23.67
CA ALA A 185 -77.40 -7.50 -24.04
C ALA A 185 -78.33 -8.01 -22.91
N GLU A 186 -77.92 -7.88 -21.64
CA GLU A 186 -78.76 -8.19 -20.47
C GLU A 186 -80.02 -7.32 -20.41
N ASN A 187 -79.91 -6.06 -20.83
CA ASN A 187 -81.03 -5.12 -20.89
C ASN A 187 -81.90 -5.26 -22.15
N SER A 188 -81.64 -6.27 -22.99
CA SER A 188 -82.42 -6.53 -24.20
C SER A 188 -83.81 -7.09 -23.87
N GLN A 189 -84.83 -6.63 -24.60
CA GLN A 189 -86.20 -7.17 -24.49
C GLN A 189 -86.37 -8.54 -25.17
N ILE A 190 -85.35 -9.03 -25.89
CA ILE A 190 -85.36 -10.32 -26.59
C ILE A 190 -84.84 -11.42 -25.66
N LYS A 191 -85.70 -12.37 -25.28
CA LYS A 191 -85.38 -13.45 -24.31
C LYS A 191 -84.20 -14.33 -24.72
N GLU A 192 -84.07 -14.66 -26.00
CA GLU A 192 -82.96 -15.47 -26.52
C GLU A 192 -81.62 -14.75 -26.32
N VAL A 193 -81.59 -13.43 -26.59
CA VAL A 193 -80.38 -12.59 -26.42
C VAL A 193 -79.94 -12.54 -24.96
N ALA A 194 -80.88 -12.36 -24.04
CA ALA A 194 -80.60 -12.39 -22.59
C ALA A 194 -80.07 -13.76 -22.13
N THR A 195 -80.55 -14.85 -22.73
CA THR A 195 -80.09 -16.21 -22.40
C THR A 195 -78.64 -16.44 -22.85
N TYR A 196 -78.29 -16.01 -24.07
CA TYR A 196 -76.90 -16.07 -24.54
C TYR A 196 -75.97 -15.13 -23.75
N ALA A 197 -76.44 -13.93 -23.39
CA ALA A 197 -75.68 -12.97 -22.58
C ALA A 197 -75.20 -13.61 -21.27
N LYS A 198 -76.08 -14.35 -20.57
CA LYS A 198 -75.72 -15.08 -19.35
C LYS A 198 -74.62 -16.14 -19.56
N GLY A 199 -74.61 -16.82 -20.71
CA GLY A 199 -73.53 -17.76 -21.04
C GLY A 199 -72.19 -17.07 -21.30
N PHE A 200 -72.22 -15.92 -21.97
CA PHE A 200 -71.03 -15.09 -22.19
C PHE A 200 -70.54 -14.39 -20.91
N GLU A 201 -71.45 -14.04 -20.00
CA GLU A 201 -71.11 -13.54 -18.66
C GLU A 201 -70.31 -14.57 -17.86
N MET A 202 -70.68 -15.86 -17.93
CA MET A 202 -69.88 -16.92 -17.31
C MET A 202 -68.46 -17.00 -17.87
N LEU A 203 -68.29 -16.83 -19.20
CA LEU A 203 -66.98 -16.79 -19.84
C LEU A 203 -66.19 -15.53 -19.43
N TYR A 204 -66.86 -14.38 -19.32
CA TYR A 204 -66.26 -13.15 -18.83
C TYR A 204 -65.70 -13.32 -17.41
N ASN A 205 -66.49 -13.89 -16.50
CA ASN A 205 -66.08 -14.14 -15.13
C ASN A 205 -64.89 -15.12 -15.06
N GLN A 206 -64.87 -16.17 -15.88
CA GLN A 206 -63.71 -17.07 -15.96
C GLN A 206 -62.44 -16.36 -16.44
N ILE A 207 -62.55 -15.45 -17.42
CA ILE A 207 -61.39 -14.66 -17.87
C ILE A 207 -60.93 -13.70 -16.77
N GLU A 208 -61.87 -13.08 -16.05
CA GLU A 208 -61.58 -12.24 -14.89
C GLU A 208 -60.83 -13.01 -13.79
N ASP A 209 -61.29 -14.21 -13.45
CA ASP A 209 -60.63 -15.05 -12.44
C ASP A 209 -59.18 -15.37 -12.85
N VAL A 210 -58.93 -15.64 -14.13
CA VAL A 210 -57.57 -15.88 -14.64
C VAL A 210 -56.67 -14.66 -14.46
N ILE A 211 -57.13 -13.46 -14.84
CA ILE A 211 -56.30 -12.25 -14.70
C ILE A 211 -56.10 -11.87 -13.22
N PHE A 212 -57.09 -12.11 -12.35
CA PHE A 212 -56.94 -11.90 -10.91
C PHE A 212 -55.91 -12.83 -10.29
N ASN A 213 -55.88 -14.10 -10.69
CA ASN A 213 -54.87 -15.06 -10.25
C ASN A 213 -53.44 -14.68 -10.69
N VAL A 214 -53.30 -13.94 -11.80
CA VAL A 214 -52.01 -13.42 -12.28
C VAL A 214 -51.55 -12.17 -11.49
N GLY A 215 -52.41 -11.63 -10.62
CA GLY A 215 -52.11 -10.47 -9.78
C GLY A 215 -52.73 -9.16 -10.27
N VAL A 216 -53.66 -9.22 -11.23
CA VAL A 216 -54.48 -8.06 -11.59
C VAL A 216 -55.51 -7.82 -10.48
N SER A 217 -55.88 -6.57 -10.24
CA SER A 217 -57.03 -6.22 -9.41
C SER A 217 -57.71 -4.98 -9.95
N LYS A 218 -59.02 -4.89 -9.71
CA LYS A 218 -59.83 -3.76 -10.15
C LYS A 218 -59.65 -2.54 -9.24
N ILE A 219 -59.67 -1.37 -9.85
CA ILE A 219 -59.76 -0.07 -9.19
C ILE A 219 -61.21 0.38 -9.37
N ILE A 220 -62.00 0.19 -8.32
CA ILE A 220 -63.42 0.57 -8.28
C ILE A 220 -63.54 1.69 -7.24
N PRO A 221 -63.41 2.96 -7.64
CA PRO A 221 -63.70 4.07 -6.74
C PRO A 221 -65.17 4.05 -6.31
N LYS A 222 -65.52 4.78 -5.26
CA LYS A 222 -66.92 5.02 -4.89
C LYS A 222 -67.35 6.42 -5.27
N ILE A 223 -68.65 6.58 -5.48
CA ILE A 223 -69.25 7.91 -5.61
C ILE A 223 -69.03 8.65 -4.28
N GLY A 224 -68.46 9.86 -4.37
CA GLY A 224 -68.05 10.69 -3.24
C GLY A 224 -66.58 10.55 -2.84
N ASP A 225 -65.82 9.58 -3.37
CA ASP A 225 -64.39 9.45 -3.07
C ASP A 225 -63.59 10.60 -3.71
N PRO A 226 -62.47 11.04 -3.09
CA PRO A 226 -61.60 12.04 -3.68
C PRO A 226 -60.92 11.50 -4.95
N PHE A 227 -60.74 12.36 -5.94
CA PHE A 227 -59.97 12.06 -7.13
C PHE A 227 -58.48 11.83 -6.79
N ASP A 228 -57.87 10.78 -7.36
CA ASP A 228 -56.44 10.47 -7.20
C ASP A 228 -55.82 10.35 -8.60
N PRO A 229 -54.92 11.28 -9.00
CA PRO A 229 -54.27 11.27 -10.31
C PRO A 229 -53.48 10.00 -10.65
N ASN A 230 -53.07 9.20 -9.65
CA ASN A 230 -52.26 7.99 -9.87
C ASN A 230 -53.08 6.79 -10.34
N ILE A 231 -54.38 6.79 -10.05
CA ILE A 231 -55.29 5.66 -10.29
C ILE A 231 -56.58 6.06 -11.03
N HIS A 232 -56.88 7.35 -11.14
CA HIS A 232 -58.08 7.88 -11.78
C HIS A 232 -57.73 8.80 -12.96
N GLN A 233 -58.54 8.74 -14.01
CA GLN A 233 -58.49 9.63 -15.17
C GLN A 233 -59.83 10.33 -15.32
N ILE A 234 -59.81 11.66 -15.43
CA ILE A 234 -61.03 12.47 -15.60
C ILE A 234 -61.55 12.30 -17.02
N TYR A 235 -62.81 11.91 -17.15
CA TYR A 235 -63.57 11.94 -18.40
C TYR A 235 -64.16 13.32 -18.66
N GLU A 236 -64.88 13.82 -17.65
CA GLU A 236 -65.61 15.08 -17.71
C GLU A 236 -65.76 15.65 -16.30
N THR A 237 -65.97 16.96 -16.20
CA THR A 237 -66.22 17.66 -14.96
C THR A 237 -67.60 18.34 -15.05
N ILE A 238 -68.51 18.03 -14.12
CA ILE A 238 -69.88 18.58 -14.14
C ILE A 238 -70.26 19.24 -12.81
N GLU A 239 -71.26 20.12 -12.84
CA GLU A 239 -71.85 20.69 -11.63
C GLU A 239 -72.59 19.61 -10.85
N SER A 240 -72.40 19.59 -9.53
CA SER A 240 -72.86 18.53 -8.65
C SER A 240 -73.02 19.03 -7.22
N ASP A 241 -73.92 18.39 -6.46
CA ASP A 241 -74.06 18.61 -5.01
C ASP A 241 -72.91 17.97 -4.20
N HIS A 242 -72.03 17.21 -4.84
CA HIS A 242 -70.88 16.59 -4.19
C HIS A 242 -69.70 17.59 -4.02
N PRO A 243 -68.82 17.37 -3.04
CA PRO A 243 -67.65 18.22 -2.83
C PRO A 243 -66.78 18.33 -4.07
N LYS A 244 -66.15 19.50 -4.27
CA LYS A 244 -65.23 19.72 -5.38
C LYS A 244 -64.15 18.63 -5.46
N ASP A 245 -63.82 18.20 -6.68
CA ASP A 245 -62.82 17.17 -6.98
C ASP A 245 -63.17 15.76 -6.44
N SER A 246 -64.45 15.53 -6.11
CA SER A 246 -64.95 14.18 -5.78
C SER A 246 -65.51 13.45 -7.00
N ILE A 247 -65.46 12.13 -6.95
CA ILE A 247 -65.94 11.23 -8.01
C ILE A 247 -67.47 11.15 -7.93
N ILE A 248 -68.13 11.42 -9.04
CA ILE A 248 -69.60 11.45 -9.10
C ILE A 248 -70.17 10.33 -9.98
N GLU A 249 -69.40 9.86 -10.95
CA GLU A 249 -69.77 8.73 -11.80
C GLU A 249 -68.51 7.99 -12.25
N ILE A 250 -68.62 6.67 -12.42
CA ILE A 250 -67.55 5.81 -12.92
C ILE A 250 -67.96 5.33 -14.31
N LYS A 251 -67.29 5.84 -15.33
CA LYS A 251 -67.54 5.43 -16.73
C LYS A 251 -66.92 4.09 -17.03
N ASN A 252 -65.67 3.88 -16.60
CA ASN A 252 -64.96 2.61 -16.76
C ASN A 252 -64.17 2.27 -15.50
N ILE A 253 -64.16 0.99 -15.14
CA ILE A 253 -63.36 0.46 -14.04
C ILE A 253 -61.87 0.52 -14.42
N GLY A 254 -61.00 0.83 -13.45
CA GLY A 254 -59.55 0.79 -13.62
C GLY A 254 -58.97 -0.58 -13.24
N TYR A 255 -57.71 -0.81 -13.58
CA TYR A 255 -57.01 -2.04 -13.29
C TYR A 255 -55.57 -1.74 -12.82
N LYS A 256 -55.10 -2.50 -11.84
CA LYS A 256 -53.71 -2.52 -11.37
C LYS A 256 -53.14 -3.93 -11.46
N LEU A 257 -51.87 -4.04 -11.83
CA LEU A 257 -51.09 -5.27 -11.75
C LEU A 257 -50.18 -5.15 -10.53
N TYR A 258 -50.43 -5.97 -9.50
CA TYR A 258 -49.83 -5.81 -8.18
C TYR A 258 -49.99 -4.36 -7.67
N ASP A 259 -48.88 -3.62 -7.63
CA ASP A 259 -48.80 -2.27 -7.08
C ASP A 259 -48.80 -1.19 -8.18
N ARG A 260 -48.79 -1.59 -9.47
CA ARG A 260 -48.69 -0.67 -10.61
C ARG A 260 -50.02 -0.54 -11.34
N THR A 261 -50.50 0.69 -11.52
CA THR A 261 -51.67 0.99 -12.36
C THR A 261 -51.37 0.65 -13.82
N ILE A 262 -52.16 -0.25 -14.41
CA ILE A 262 -52.07 -0.62 -15.83
C ILE A 262 -53.13 0.10 -16.68
N ARG A 263 -54.26 0.45 -16.06
CA ARG A 263 -55.26 1.33 -16.66
C ARG A 263 -55.97 2.11 -15.56
N PRO A 264 -56.00 3.45 -15.60
CA PRO A 264 -56.72 4.23 -14.60
C PRO A 264 -58.24 4.04 -14.75
N ALA A 265 -58.98 4.20 -13.64
CA ALA A 265 -60.43 4.24 -13.68
C ALA A 265 -60.88 5.55 -14.32
N LEU A 266 -61.82 5.47 -15.26
CA LEU A 266 -62.32 6.63 -15.97
C LEU A 266 -63.53 7.19 -15.20
N VAL A 267 -63.40 8.40 -14.66
CA VAL A 267 -64.37 8.98 -13.71
C VAL A 267 -64.84 10.35 -14.16
N VAL A 268 -66.07 10.69 -13.81
CA VAL A 268 -66.59 12.06 -13.87
C VAL A 268 -66.39 12.68 -12.48
N VAL A 269 -65.94 13.93 -12.42
CA VAL A 269 -65.66 14.63 -11.16
C VAL A 269 -66.53 15.88 -10.98
N ALA A 270 -66.82 16.24 -9.74
CA ALA A 270 -67.54 17.47 -9.41
C ALA A 270 -66.65 18.71 -9.63
N LYS A 271 -67.22 19.74 -10.25
CA LYS A 271 -66.56 21.01 -10.57
C LYS A 271 -66.27 21.89 -9.35
#